data_AF-A0A7W0W9C8-F1
#
_entry.id   AF-A0A7W0W9C8-F1
#
_cell.length_a   1.000
_cell.length_b   1.000
_cell.length_c   1.000
_cell.angle_alpha   90.00
_cell.angle_beta   90.00
_cell.angle_gamma   90.00
#
_symmetry.space_group_name_H-M   'P 1'
#
loop_
_entity.id
_entity.type
_entity.pdbx_description
1 polymer ?
#
loop_
_entity_poly.entity_id
_entity_poly.type
_entity_poly.pdbx_seq_one_letter_code
_entity_poly.pdbx_strand_id
1 'polypeptide(L)'
;MRSWRRQVVRPTLMFSEAGVMVEAYEDHMFAETSPPLMVGRYREIAPPRGAAVCAIQFVHTIGATFESLHTYKLQYYASQQATGLLEDYLSPNSDNDLKMRAVSIGAESLNRDQRRVICSLLSKSDPDAWQASSTFRQLLEK
;
A
#
# COMPACT_ATOMS: atom_id res chain seq x y z
N MET A 1 -12.02 36.57 8.84
CA MET A 1 -12.20 35.35 8.00
C MET A 1 -11.04 34.42 8.30
N ARG A 2 -11.28 33.33 9.05
CA ARG A 2 -10.21 32.38 9.40
C ARG A 2 -9.89 31.56 8.15
N SER A 3 -8.69 31.69 7.61
CA SER A 3 -8.16 30.75 6.62
C SER A 3 -7.94 29.42 7.35
N TRP A 4 -8.96 28.57 7.38
CA TRP A 4 -8.74 27.17 7.65
C TRP A 4 -7.83 26.65 6.53
N ARG A 5 -6.56 26.41 6.86
CA ARG A 5 -5.64 25.71 5.97
C ARG A 5 -6.34 24.39 5.62
N ARG A 6 -6.61 24.18 4.33
CA ARG A 6 -7.13 22.89 3.86
C ARG A 6 -6.17 21.81 4.38
N GLN A 7 -6.72 20.83 5.09
CA GLN A 7 -5.93 19.72 5.59
C GLN A 7 -5.66 18.78 4.42
N VAL A 8 -4.38 18.58 4.13
CA VAL A 8 -3.90 17.67 3.09
C VAL A 8 -3.33 16.46 3.79
N VAL A 9 -3.91 15.29 3.54
CA VAL A 9 -3.45 14.00 4.07
C VAL A 9 -2.90 13.14 2.94
N ARG A 10 -1.98 12.23 3.27
CA ARG A 10 -1.33 11.33 2.30
C ARG A 10 -1.57 9.87 2.67
N PRO A 11 -2.83 9.44 2.68
CA PRO A 11 -3.19 8.11 3.13
C PRO A 11 -2.56 7.03 2.26
N THR A 12 -2.12 5.97 2.93
CA THR A 12 -1.70 4.71 2.34
C THR A 12 -2.62 3.60 2.82
N LEU A 13 -3.41 3.06 1.89
CA LEU A 13 -4.33 1.97 2.12
C LEU A 13 -3.73 0.67 1.62
N MET A 14 -3.67 -0.34 2.47
CA MET A 14 -3.14 -1.66 2.15
C MET A 14 -4.29 -2.67 2.03
N PHE A 15 -4.30 -3.46 0.95
CA PHE A 15 -5.34 -4.44 0.69
C PHE A 15 -4.75 -5.83 0.47
N SER A 16 -5.47 -6.84 0.96
CA SER A 16 -5.21 -8.26 0.69
C SER A 16 -5.57 -8.64 -0.75
N GLU A 17 -5.19 -9.85 -1.16
CA GLU A 17 -5.56 -10.43 -2.45
C GLU A 17 -7.08 -10.47 -2.66
N ALA A 18 -7.85 -10.73 -1.60
CA ALA A 18 -9.31 -10.74 -1.61
C ALA A 18 -9.95 -9.33 -1.65
N GLY A 19 -9.14 -8.26 -1.70
CA GLY A 19 -9.62 -6.88 -1.69
C GLY A 19 -10.06 -6.37 -0.32
N VAL A 20 -9.79 -7.10 0.76
CA VAL A 20 -10.04 -6.62 2.13
C VAL A 20 -8.95 -5.66 2.53
N MET A 21 -9.31 -4.47 3.03
CA MET A 21 -8.36 -3.51 3.59
C MET A 21 -7.77 -4.08 4.88
N VAL A 22 -6.45 -4.22 4.91
CA VAL A 22 -5.69 -4.80 6.04
C VAL A 22 -5.21 -3.70 6.96
N GLU A 23 -4.64 -2.63 6.40
CA GLU A 23 -4.08 -1.51 7.17
C GLU A 23 -4.30 -0.18 6.43
N ALA A 24 -4.37 0.90 7.21
CA ALA A 24 -4.44 2.26 6.71
C ALA A 24 -3.48 3.15 7.50
N TYR A 25 -2.60 3.85 6.81
CA TYR A 25 -1.62 4.76 7.39
C TYR A 25 -1.86 6.18 6.90
N GLU A 26 -1.72 7.17 7.78
CA GLU A 26 -1.93 8.58 7.43
C GLU A 26 -0.72 9.20 6.70
N ASP A 27 0.50 8.83 7.09
CA ASP A 27 1.74 9.45 6.62
C ASP A 27 2.77 8.45 6.05
N HIS A 28 2.46 7.15 6.01
CA HIS A 28 3.41 6.16 5.50
C HIS A 28 3.52 6.29 3.97
N MET A 29 4.73 6.48 3.45
CA MET A 29 5.00 6.62 2.02
C MET A 29 5.95 5.52 1.55
N PHE A 30 5.62 4.89 0.42
CA PHE A 30 6.49 3.87 -0.16
C PHE A 30 7.48 4.57 -1.08
N ALA A 31 8.78 4.31 -0.88
CA ALA A 31 9.78 4.81 -1.80
C ALA A 31 9.63 4.13 -3.18
N GLU A 32 9.61 4.92 -4.26
CA GLU A 32 9.48 4.44 -5.65
C GLU A 32 10.59 3.44 -6.04
N THR A 33 11.72 3.49 -5.35
CA THR A 33 12.87 2.62 -5.55
C THR A 33 13.32 2.06 -4.19
N SER A 34 12.59 1.07 -3.70
CA SER A 34 13.16 0.22 -2.65
C SER A 34 14.40 -0.49 -3.24
N PRO A 35 15.58 -0.37 -2.59
CA PRO A 35 16.84 -0.86 -3.14
C PRO A 35 16.70 -2.34 -3.50
N PRO A 36 17.35 -2.81 -4.58
CA PRO A 36 17.30 -4.22 -4.93
C PRO A 36 17.80 -5.01 -3.72
N LEU A 37 16.94 -5.88 -3.18
CA LEU A 37 17.37 -6.83 -2.17
C LEU A 37 18.55 -7.60 -2.76
N MET A 38 19.66 -7.64 -2.02
CA MET A 38 20.89 -8.25 -2.53
C MET A 38 20.60 -9.68 -3.00
N VAL A 39 20.81 -9.90 -4.30
CA VAL A 39 20.60 -11.18 -4.98
C VAL A 39 21.39 -12.26 -4.22
N GLY A 40 20.70 -13.28 -3.71
CA GLY A 40 21.30 -14.40 -2.99
C GLY A 40 21.18 -14.40 -1.45
N ARG A 41 20.70 -13.31 -0.82
CA ARG A 41 20.36 -13.32 0.63
C ARG A 41 18.88 -13.47 0.92
N TYR A 42 18.03 -13.09 -0.03
CA TYR A 42 16.58 -13.05 0.15
C TYR A 42 15.88 -13.80 -0.98
N ARG A 43 14.87 -14.61 -0.63
CA ARG A 43 13.99 -15.31 -1.58
C ARG A 43 12.62 -14.67 -1.57
N GLU A 44 12.05 -14.42 -2.75
CA GLU A 44 10.63 -14.03 -2.85
C GLU A 44 9.74 -15.20 -2.38
N ILE A 45 8.84 -14.90 -1.46
CA ILE A 45 7.86 -15.84 -0.94
C ILE A 45 6.45 -15.38 -1.30
N ALA A 46 5.51 -16.32 -1.30
CA ALA A 46 4.10 -15.97 -1.40
C ALA A 46 3.70 -15.07 -0.21
N PRO A 47 2.79 -14.11 -0.42
CA PRO A 47 2.28 -13.29 0.67
C PRO A 47 1.70 -14.17 1.78
N PRO A 48 2.01 -13.91 3.06
CA PRO A 48 1.39 -14.61 4.17
C PRO A 48 -0.15 -14.50 4.12
N ARG A 49 -0.85 -15.48 4.68
CA ARG A 49 -2.33 -15.46 4.69
C ARG A 49 -2.83 -14.21 5.43
N GLY A 50 -3.68 -13.43 4.75
CA GLY A 50 -4.23 -12.18 5.28
C GLY A 50 -3.31 -10.96 5.15
N ALA A 51 -2.09 -11.13 4.60
CA ALA A 51 -1.19 -10.02 4.37
C ALA A 51 -1.65 -9.14 3.18
N ALA A 52 -1.16 -7.90 3.16
CA ALA A 52 -1.47 -6.97 2.09
C ALA A 52 -0.67 -7.31 0.82
N VAL A 53 -1.35 -7.46 -0.31
CA VAL A 53 -0.72 -7.75 -1.61
C VAL A 53 -0.61 -6.50 -2.47
N CYS A 54 -1.44 -5.49 -2.20
CA CYS A 54 -1.32 -4.19 -2.83
C CYS A 54 -1.45 -3.06 -1.82
N ALA A 55 -0.83 -1.94 -2.15
CA ALA A 55 -0.97 -0.69 -1.41
C ALA A 55 -1.29 0.45 -2.36
N ILE A 56 -2.03 1.42 -1.85
CA ILE A 56 -2.54 2.55 -2.63
C ILE A 56 -2.27 3.81 -1.85
N GLN A 57 -1.55 4.72 -2.47
CA GLN A 57 -1.20 6.01 -1.92
C GLN A 57 -1.89 7.06 -2.76
N PHE A 58 -2.59 7.97 -2.09
CA PHE A 58 -3.20 9.11 -2.75
C PHE A 58 -3.08 10.33 -1.86
N VAL A 59 -3.14 11.50 -2.48
CA VAL A 59 -3.22 12.77 -1.78
C VAL A 59 -4.69 13.14 -1.67
N HIS A 60 -5.17 13.40 -0.46
CA HIS A 60 -6.53 13.85 -0.24
C HIS A 60 -6.51 15.22 0.42
N THR A 61 -7.07 16.19 -0.27
CA THR A 61 -7.39 17.50 0.30
C THR A 61 -8.82 17.42 0.84
N ILE A 62 -8.96 17.37 2.16
CA ILE A 62 -10.25 17.13 2.83
C ILE A 62 -11.27 18.18 2.37
N GLY A 63 -12.43 17.70 1.90
CA GLY A 63 -13.54 18.51 1.39
C GLY A 63 -13.27 19.20 0.05
N ALA A 64 -12.23 18.79 -0.70
CA ALA A 64 -11.90 19.38 -1.99
C ALA A 64 -11.66 18.34 -3.08
N THR A 65 -10.56 17.58 -3.03
CA THR A 65 -10.12 16.72 -4.14
C THR A 65 -9.27 15.53 -3.67
N PHE A 66 -9.35 14.44 -4.42
CA PHE A 66 -8.42 13.32 -4.43
C PHE A 66 -7.46 13.51 -5.61
N GLU A 67 -6.16 13.47 -5.33
CA GLU A 67 -5.07 13.74 -6.27
C GLU A 67 -4.01 12.63 -6.18
N SER A 68 -3.24 12.47 -7.27
CA SER A 68 -2.05 11.60 -7.34
C SER A 68 -2.26 10.17 -6.84
N LEU A 69 -2.92 9.33 -7.64
CA LEU A 69 -3.07 7.91 -7.35
C LEU A 69 -1.79 7.13 -7.69
N HIS A 70 -1.12 6.61 -6.67
CA HIS A 70 0.00 5.69 -6.82
C HIS A 70 -0.39 4.32 -6.28
N THR A 71 -0.18 3.29 -7.08
CA THR A 71 -0.49 1.91 -6.72
C THR A 71 0.80 1.12 -6.61
N TYR A 72 0.88 0.24 -5.63
CA TYR A 72 2.06 -0.56 -5.36
C TYR A 72 1.67 -2.03 -5.21
N LYS A 73 2.46 -2.92 -5.80
CA LYS A 73 2.42 -4.36 -5.52
C LYS A 73 3.40 -4.65 -4.40
N LEU A 74 2.91 -5.30 -3.35
CA LEU A 74 3.72 -5.71 -2.22
C LEU A 74 4.31 -7.09 -2.49
N GLN A 75 5.63 -7.16 -2.49
CA GLN A 75 6.40 -8.39 -2.60
C GLN A 75 7.02 -8.72 -1.25
N TYR A 76 6.91 -9.98 -0.86
CA TYR A 76 7.42 -10.49 0.40
C TYR A 76 8.67 -11.31 0.17
N TYR A 77 9.67 -11.07 1.01
CA TYR A 77 10.95 -11.74 0.92
C TYR A 77 11.34 -12.30 2.29
N ALA A 78 11.81 -13.54 2.30
CA ALA A 78 12.41 -14.16 3.48
C ALA A 78 13.92 -14.30 3.28
N SER A 79 14.69 -14.14 4.37
CA SER A 79 16.11 -14.46 4.39
C SER A 79 16.36 -15.93 4.06
N GLN A 80 17.36 -16.22 3.23
CA GLN A 80 17.81 -17.59 2.93
C GLN A 80 18.83 -18.11 3.95
N GLN A 81 19.29 -17.28 4.89
CA GLN A 81 20.27 -17.68 5.90
C GLN A 81 19.58 -18.45 7.04
N ALA A 82 19.44 -19.75 6.86
CA ALA A 82 19.46 -20.68 7.99
C ALA A 82 20.94 -20.97 8.31
N THR A 83 21.62 -20.05 9.01
CA THR A 83 22.82 -20.45 9.76
C THR A 83 22.32 -21.32 10.91
N GLY A 84 22.57 -22.63 10.83
CA GLY A 84 22.12 -23.63 11.80
C GLY A 84 22.78 -23.51 13.18
N LEU A 85 22.91 -22.30 13.71
CA LEU A 85 23.42 -22.01 15.04
C LEU A 85 22.24 -21.86 15.99
N LEU A 86 22.28 -22.60 17.09
CA LEU A 86 21.28 -22.57 18.16
C LEU A 86 21.07 -21.16 18.76
N GLU A 87 22.04 -20.25 18.59
CA GLU A 87 22.00 -18.88 19.08
C GLU A 87 21.01 -17.97 18.31
N ASP A 88 20.71 -18.28 17.05
CA ASP A 88 19.72 -17.52 16.26
C ASP A 88 18.28 -17.80 16.73
N TYR A 89 18.00 -19.01 17.25
CA TYR A 89 16.69 -19.37 17.80
C TYR A 89 16.40 -18.76 19.19
N LEU A 90 17.44 -18.41 19.94
CA LEU A 90 17.34 -17.79 21.27
C LEU A 90 17.35 -16.25 21.19
N SER A 91 17.62 -15.70 20.00
CA SER A 91 17.57 -14.27 19.78
C SER A 91 16.11 -13.82 19.67
N PRO A 92 15.63 -12.85 20.49
CA PRO A 92 14.25 -12.36 20.47
C PRO A 92 13.88 -11.58 19.18
N ASN A 93 14.75 -11.61 18.17
CA ASN A 93 14.63 -10.95 16.87
C ASN A 93 14.50 -11.94 15.70
N SER A 94 14.35 -13.25 15.95
CA SER A 94 14.23 -14.27 14.88
C SER A 94 12.94 -14.17 14.05
N ASP A 95 11.96 -13.37 14.48
CA ASP A 95 10.77 -13.00 13.69
C ASP A 95 11.05 -11.93 12.61
N ASN A 96 12.24 -11.31 12.56
CA ASN A 96 12.50 -10.10 11.75
C ASN A 96 12.99 -10.32 10.30
N ASP A 97 13.00 -11.54 9.78
CA ASP A 97 13.56 -11.79 8.44
C ASP A 97 12.57 -11.65 7.28
N LEU A 98 11.32 -11.26 7.56
CA LEU A 98 10.34 -10.92 6.54
C LEU A 98 10.53 -9.47 6.08
N LYS A 99 11.05 -9.29 4.87
CA LYS A 99 11.17 -7.97 4.23
C LYS A 99 10.04 -7.77 3.23
N MET A 100 9.37 -6.62 3.33
CA MET A 100 8.36 -6.18 2.37
C MET A 100 8.96 -5.16 1.42
N ARG A 101 8.67 -5.34 0.13
CA ARG A 101 9.06 -4.41 -0.94
C ARG A 101 7.81 -3.94 -1.67
N ALA A 102 7.64 -2.63 -1.79
CA ALA A 102 6.60 -2.03 -2.62
C ALA A 102 7.17 -1.72 -4.00
N VAL A 103 6.61 -2.35 -5.03
CA VAL A 103 6.93 -2.08 -6.43
C VAL A 103 5.81 -1.22 -6.99
N SER A 104 6.14 -0.03 -7.48
CA SER A 104 5.17 0.83 -8.16
C SER A 104 4.58 0.10 -9.36
N ILE A 105 3.26 -0.06 -9.34
CA ILE A 105 2.46 -0.59 -10.44
C ILE A 105 1.52 0.52 -10.90
N GLY A 106 1.18 0.57 -12.18
CA GLY A 106 0.14 1.49 -12.65
C GLY A 106 -1.24 1.08 -12.12
N ALA A 107 -2.19 2.04 -12.03
CA ALA A 107 -3.57 1.76 -11.63
C ALA A 107 -4.26 0.70 -12.54
N GLU A 108 -3.75 0.54 -13.76
CA GLU A 108 -4.16 -0.48 -14.73
C GLU A 108 -3.93 -1.91 -14.23
N SER A 109 -2.99 -2.12 -13.30
CA SER A 109 -2.67 -3.44 -12.73
C SER A 109 -3.57 -3.85 -11.56
N LEU A 110 -4.49 -2.98 -11.11
CA LEU A 110 -5.45 -3.32 -10.05
C LEU A 110 -6.55 -4.26 -10.57
N ASN A 111 -6.94 -5.24 -9.74
CA ASN A 111 -8.06 -6.13 -10.05
C ASN A 111 -9.40 -5.39 -9.95
N ARG A 112 -10.42 -5.91 -10.65
CA ARG A 112 -11.79 -5.35 -10.65
C ARG A 112 -12.37 -5.21 -9.24
N ASP A 113 -12.16 -6.22 -8.38
CA ASP A 113 -12.67 -6.20 -7.01
C ASP A 113 -11.95 -5.16 -6.14
N GLN A 114 -10.63 -5.03 -6.29
CA GLN A 114 -9.84 -4.00 -5.62
C GLN A 114 -10.34 -2.61 -6.02
N ARG A 115 -10.47 -2.34 -7.34
CA ARG A 115 -11.05 -1.09 -7.86
C ARG A 115 -12.40 -0.77 -7.24
N ARG A 116 -13.30 -1.75 -7.20
CA ARG A 116 -14.65 -1.58 -6.64
C ARG A 116 -14.62 -1.24 -5.15
N VAL A 117 -13.77 -1.90 -4.37
CA VAL A 117 -13.63 -1.62 -2.94
C VAL A 117 -13.08 -0.22 -2.73
N ILE A 118 -12.04 0.18 -3.48
CA ILE A 118 -11.44 1.52 -3.39
C ILE A 118 -12.45 2.60 -3.73
N CYS A 119 -13.15 2.46 -4.86
CA CYS A 119 -14.21 3.39 -5.25
C CYS A 119 -15.30 3.49 -4.18
N SER A 120 -15.72 2.35 -3.59
CA SER A 120 -16.72 2.37 -2.53
C SER A 120 -16.22 2.98 -1.23
N LEU A 121 -14.93 2.85 -0.90
CA LEU A 121 -14.35 3.44 0.30
C LEU A 121 -14.23 4.96 0.15
N LEU A 122 -13.64 5.42 -0.97
CA LEU A 122 -13.40 6.84 -1.22
C LEU A 122 -14.70 7.64 -1.43
N SER A 123 -15.68 7.05 -2.13
CA SER A 123 -16.99 7.69 -2.30
C SER A 123 -17.76 7.87 -0.99
N LYS A 124 -17.56 6.97 -0.01
CA LYS A 124 -18.19 7.06 1.32
C LYS A 124 -17.39 7.93 2.29
N SER A 125 -16.07 8.02 2.15
CA SER A 125 -15.22 8.79 3.06
C SER A 125 -15.40 10.29 2.86
N ASP A 126 -15.43 10.76 1.61
CA ASP A 126 -15.62 12.17 1.28
C ASP A 126 -16.40 12.29 -0.04
N PRO A 127 -17.75 12.34 0.03
CA PRO A 127 -18.60 12.40 -1.15
C PRO A 127 -18.35 13.65 -2.00
N ASP A 128 -18.06 14.79 -1.36
CA ASP A 128 -17.85 16.07 -2.03
C ASP A 128 -16.51 16.07 -2.78
N ALA A 129 -15.43 15.60 -2.14
CA ALA A 129 -14.14 15.43 -2.81
C ALA A 129 -14.20 14.35 -3.90
N TRP A 130 -14.96 13.27 -3.69
CA TRP A 130 -15.19 12.27 -4.71
C TRP A 130 -15.82 12.92 -5.94
N GLN A 131 -16.93 13.66 -5.77
CA GLN A 131 -17.66 14.37 -6.82
C GLN A 131 -16.80 15.40 -7.59
N ALA A 132 -15.87 16.07 -6.92
CA ALA A 132 -14.94 16.99 -7.57
C ALA A 132 -13.82 16.29 -8.37
N SER A 133 -13.47 15.05 -8.02
CA SER A 133 -12.28 14.35 -8.55
C SER A 133 -12.60 13.43 -9.73
N SER A 134 -13.13 13.99 -10.81
CA SER A 134 -13.57 13.23 -12.01
C SER A 134 -12.42 12.48 -12.71
N THR A 135 -11.25 13.10 -12.83
CA THR A 135 -10.04 12.50 -13.42
C THR A 135 -9.51 11.34 -12.58
N PHE A 136 -9.54 11.48 -11.26
CA PHE A 136 -9.16 10.42 -10.32
C PHE A 136 -10.09 9.20 -10.42
N ARG A 137 -11.41 9.43 -10.53
CA ARG A 137 -12.37 8.35 -10.75
C ARG A 137 -12.14 7.60 -12.05
N GLN A 138 -11.89 8.33 -13.14
CA GLN A 138 -11.62 7.70 -14.44
C GLN A 138 -10.40 6.76 -14.42
N LEU A 139 -9.41 7.01 -13.54
CA LEU A 139 -8.27 6.11 -13.37
C LEU A 139 -8.62 4.81 -12.61
N LEU A 140 -9.64 4.85 -11.75
CA LEU A 140 -10.10 3.70 -10.96
C LEU A 140 -11.27 2.94 -11.59
N GLU A 141 -12.08 3.60 -12.43
CA GLU A 141 -13.28 3.04 -13.07
C GLU A 141 -13.04 2.46 -14.47
N LYS A 142 -11.87 2.71 -15.06
CA LYS A 142 -11.38 1.96 -16.24
C LYS A 142 -11.15 0.48 -15.90
#